data_AF-A0A816EMA0-F1
#
_entry.id   AF-A0A816EMA0-F1
#
_cell.length_a   1.000
_cell.length_b   1.000
_cell.length_c   1.000
_cell.angle_alpha   90.00
_cell.angle_beta   90.00
_cell.angle_gamma   90.00
#
_symmetry.space_group_name_H-M   'P 1'
#
loop_
_entity.id
_entity.type
_entity.pdbx_description
1 polymer ?
#
loop_
_entity_poly.entity_id
_entity_poly.type
_entity_poly.pdbx_seq_one_letter_code
_entity_poly.pdbx_strand_id
1 'polypeptide(L)'
;MSSTIHVEFLLCIMDEACEEWKQKFQKFTVELLQNILLVFNVGAEYMTELSKSTTNDKQTIEDHENVERIISKLKHIKTSLGNLWPKTITCFVRDAFDVGSYHINVDEYFHPTPFYQNNPFLMKLYQWSVYDVNRKLVCCYFLETTQLPNHPEYYVLGKTRLNTHSQIYPYGSTIPDYYQMRMDVIKDVNGQGPQPVVTLTRNRHNMEMNFN
;
A
#
# COMPACT_ATOMS: atom_id res chain seq x y z
N MET A 1 0.09 -16.87 -24.03
CA MET A 1 -1.30 -16.59 -23.66
C MET A 1 -1.30 -15.23 -22.98
N SER A 2 -2.19 -14.30 -23.35
CA SER A 2 -2.12 -12.89 -22.92
C SER A 2 -2.37 -12.74 -21.42
N SER A 3 -1.61 -11.87 -20.74
CA SER A 3 -1.81 -11.48 -19.33
C SER A 3 -3.28 -11.08 -19.06
N THR A 4 -3.91 -10.43 -20.04
CA THR A 4 -5.31 -10.01 -20.03
C THR A 4 -6.30 -11.16 -19.75
N ILE A 5 -6.10 -12.35 -20.33
CA ILE A 5 -7.02 -13.49 -20.15
C ILE A 5 -7.02 -13.98 -18.70
N HIS A 6 -5.85 -13.94 -18.05
CA HIS A 6 -5.72 -14.37 -16.68
C HIS A 6 -6.32 -13.35 -15.69
N VAL A 7 -6.23 -12.06 -16.00
CA VAL A 7 -6.86 -11.00 -15.19
C VAL A 7 -8.38 -11.13 -15.23
N GLU A 8 -9.01 -11.28 -16.40
CA GLU A 8 -10.47 -11.43 -16.49
C GLU A 8 -10.97 -12.65 -15.69
N PHE A 9 -10.23 -13.75 -15.76
CA PHE A 9 -10.56 -14.95 -15.00
C PHE A 9 -10.49 -14.71 -13.49
N LEU A 10 -9.45 -14.02 -13.00
CA LEU A 10 -9.32 -13.65 -11.60
C LEU A 10 -10.46 -12.73 -11.15
N LEU A 11 -10.80 -11.72 -11.94
CA LEU A 11 -11.89 -10.79 -11.62
C LEU A 11 -13.24 -11.52 -11.53
N CYS A 12 -13.48 -12.48 -12.42
CA CYS A 12 -14.67 -13.32 -12.38
C CYS A 12 -14.72 -14.17 -11.10
N ILE A 13 -13.61 -14.82 -10.71
CA ILE A 13 -13.52 -15.58 -9.46
C ILE A 13 -13.80 -14.69 -8.25
N MET A 14 -13.26 -13.47 -8.23
CA MET A 14 -13.48 -12.52 -7.13
C MET A 14 -14.96 -12.13 -6.98
N ASP A 15 -15.66 -11.93 -8.09
CA ASP A 15 -17.10 -11.61 -8.08
C ASP A 15 -17.95 -12.80 -7.62
N GLU A 16 -17.70 -13.99 -8.15
CA GLU A 16 -18.40 -15.22 -7.76
C GLU A 16 -18.17 -15.55 -6.28
N ALA A 17 -16.93 -15.47 -5.81
CA ALA A 17 -16.57 -15.72 -4.42
C ALA A 17 -17.27 -14.75 -3.48
N CYS A 18 -17.36 -13.47 -3.85
CA CYS A 18 -18.05 -12.46 -3.04
C CYS A 18 -19.53 -12.79 -2.84
N GLU A 19 -20.23 -13.19 -3.91
CA GLU A 19 -21.65 -13.55 -3.83
C GLU A 19 -21.87 -14.87 -3.09
N GLU A 20 -21.03 -15.88 -3.33
CA GLU A 20 -21.08 -17.14 -2.61
C GLU A 20 -20.88 -16.94 -1.11
N TRP A 21 -19.88 -16.14 -0.71
CA TRP A 21 -19.57 -15.93 0.70
C TRP A 21 -20.69 -15.21 1.46
N LYS A 22 -21.38 -14.25 0.83
CA LYS A 22 -22.55 -13.59 1.44
C LYS A 22 -23.68 -14.57 1.71
N GLN A 23 -23.88 -15.55 0.82
CA GLN A 23 -24.93 -16.56 0.97
C GLN A 23 -24.52 -17.62 2.01
N LYS A 24 -23.26 -18.06 1.95
CA LYS A 24 -22.71 -19.14 2.78
C LYS A 24 -22.47 -18.72 4.23
N PHE A 25 -21.99 -17.50 4.47
CA PHE A 25 -21.59 -17.05 5.80
C PHE A 25 -22.57 -16.04 6.38
N GLN A 26 -23.17 -16.36 7.53
CA GLN A 26 -24.05 -15.46 8.28
C GLN A 26 -23.32 -14.66 9.36
N LYS A 27 -22.08 -15.05 9.66
CA LYS A 27 -21.17 -14.38 10.62
C LYS A 27 -19.73 -14.61 10.19
N PHE A 28 -18.81 -13.80 10.71
CA PHE A 28 -17.39 -14.01 10.52
C PHE A 28 -16.94 -15.38 11.05
N THR A 29 -16.11 -16.08 10.28
CA THR A 29 -15.52 -17.38 10.62
C THR A 29 -14.05 -17.44 10.20
N VAL A 30 -13.30 -18.40 10.77
CA VAL A 30 -11.91 -18.67 10.36
C VAL A 30 -11.85 -19.13 8.91
N GLU A 31 -12.82 -19.91 8.44
CA GLU A 31 -12.92 -20.34 7.04
C GLU A 31 -13.08 -19.15 6.09
N LEU A 32 -13.98 -18.20 6.43
CA LEU A 32 -14.13 -16.97 5.64
C LEU A 32 -12.83 -16.16 5.61
N LEU A 33 -12.13 -16.05 6.75
CA LEU A 33 -10.83 -15.38 6.80
C LEU A 33 -9.82 -16.04 5.86
N GLN A 34 -9.71 -17.37 5.88
CA GLN A 34 -8.80 -18.12 5.01
C GLN A 34 -9.12 -17.89 3.53
N ASN A 35 -10.40 -17.88 3.17
CA ASN A 35 -10.83 -17.63 1.80
C ASN A 35 -10.50 -16.20 1.34
N ILE A 36 -10.71 -15.20 2.20
CA ILE A 36 -10.33 -13.80 1.93
C ILE A 36 -8.82 -13.70 1.71
N LEU A 37 -8.01 -14.30 2.60
CA LEU A 37 -6.56 -14.26 2.51
C LEU A 37 -6.04 -14.97 1.24
N LEU A 38 -6.68 -16.06 0.82
CA LEU A 38 -6.35 -16.73 -0.44
C LEU A 38 -6.54 -15.80 -1.65
N VAL A 39 -7.69 -15.12 -1.72
CA VAL A 39 -7.97 -14.16 -2.80
C VAL A 39 -6.96 -13.01 -2.80
N PHE A 40 -6.49 -12.57 -1.64
CA PHE A 40 -5.52 -11.48 -1.56
C PHE A 40 -4.13 -11.91 -1.97
N ASN A 41 -3.72 -13.12 -1.58
CA ASN A 41 -2.41 -13.65 -1.99
C ASN A 41 -2.37 -13.83 -3.51
N VAL A 42 -3.42 -14.42 -4.10
CA VAL A 42 -3.51 -14.55 -5.57
C VAL A 42 -3.55 -13.18 -6.22
N GLY A 43 -4.37 -12.25 -5.72
CA GLY A 43 -4.41 -10.87 -6.23
C GLY A 43 -3.05 -10.18 -6.18
N ALA A 44 -2.32 -10.32 -5.07
CA ALA A 44 -1.00 -9.74 -4.88
C ALA A 44 0.04 -10.30 -5.85
N GLU A 45 0.02 -11.62 -6.10
CA GLU A 45 0.89 -12.27 -7.09
C GLU A 45 0.66 -11.68 -8.49
N TYR A 46 -0.60 -11.56 -8.92
CA TYR A 46 -0.95 -10.97 -10.21
C TYR A 46 -0.56 -9.50 -10.32
N MET A 47 -0.89 -8.69 -9.31
CA MET A 47 -0.55 -7.27 -9.32
C MET A 47 0.96 -7.05 -9.34
N THR A 48 1.71 -7.86 -8.60
CA THR A 48 3.18 -7.83 -8.60
C THR A 48 3.75 -8.18 -9.97
N GLU A 49 3.22 -9.21 -10.63
CA GLU A 49 3.68 -9.59 -11.98
C GLU A 49 3.43 -8.48 -12.99
N LEU A 50 2.23 -7.90 -12.99
CA LEU A 50 1.86 -6.78 -13.89
C LEU A 50 2.70 -5.53 -13.62
N SER A 51 3.03 -5.26 -12.36
CA SER A 51 3.83 -4.09 -11.94
C SER A 51 5.31 -4.18 -12.35
N LYS A 52 5.77 -5.33 -12.89
CA LYS A 52 7.12 -5.48 -13.45
C LYS A 52 7.27 -4.79 -14.81
N SER A 53 6.19 -4.52 -15.51
CA SER A 53 6.27 -3.78 -16.77
C SER A 53 6.61 -2.31 -16.47
N THR A 54 7.73 -1.82 -17.01
CA THR A 54 8.24 -0.47 -16.72
C THR A 54 8.51 0.37 -17.96
N THR A 55 8.03 -0.06 -19.13
CA THR A 55 8.17 0.68 -20.39
C THR A 55 6.99 1.64 -20.58
N ASN A 56 7.14 2.74 -21.31
CA ASN A 56 5.99 3.60 -21.63
C ASN A 56 5.23 3.10 -22.87
N ASP A 57 5.14 1.78 -23.04
CA ASP A 57 4.42 1.17 -24.15
C ASP A 57 2.96 0.88 -23.79
N LYS A 58 2.20 0.50 -24.81
CA LYS A 58 0.78 0.18 -24.66
C LYS A 58 0.54 -0.96 -23.67
N GLN A 59 1.44 -1.93 -23.60
CA GLN A 59 1.31 -3.08 -22.72
C GLN A 59 1.41 -2.67 -21.25
N THR A 60 2.37 -1.81 -20.92
CA THR A 60 2.54 -1.32 -19.55
C THR A 60 1.34 -0.51 -19.08
N ILE A 61 0.75 0.31 -19.96
CA ILE A 61 -0.49 1.03 -19.64
C ILE A 61 -1.62 0.03 -19.33
N GLU A 62 -1.80 -0.99 -20.18
CA GLU A 62 -2.80 -2.03 -19.96
C GLU A 62 -2.56 -2.81 -18.66
N ASP A 63 -1.31 -3.15 -18.35
CA ASP A 63 -0.94 -3.86 -17.12
C ASP A 63 -1.22 -3.00 -15.89
N HIS A 64 -0.91 -1.70 -15.94
CA HIS A 64 -1.24 -0.75 -14.87
C HIS A 64 -2.75 -0.62 -14.66
N GLU A 65 -3.53 -0.53 -15.73
CA GLU A 65 -5.00 -0.52 -15.66
C GLU A 65 -5.54 -1.82 -15.05
N ASN A 66 -4.96 -2.97 -15.40
CA ASN A 66 -5.34 -4.26 -14.83
C ASN A 66 -5.06 -4.36 -13.33
N VAL A 67 -3.96 -3.78 -12.84
CA VAL A 67 -3.68 -3.66 -11.39
C VAL A 67 -4.80 -2.88 -10.70
N GLU A 68 -5.19 -1.72 -11.24
CA GLU A 68 -6.26 -0.89 -10.66
C GLU A 68 -7.63 -1.59 -10.68
N ARG A 69 -7.90 -2.43 -11.68
CA ARG A 69 -9.11 -3.26 -11.73
C ARG A 69 -9.13 -4.31 -10.61
N ILE A 70 -8.00 -4.99 -10.38
CA ILE A 70 -7.87 -5.95 -9.27
C ILE A 70 -8.08 -5.25 -7.94
N ILE A 71 -7.42 -4.11 -7.71
CA ILE A 71 -7.55 -3.30 -6.48
C ILE A 71 -9.00 -2.90 -6.25
N SER A 72 -9.67 -2.42 -7.30
CA SER A 72 -11.08 -2.03 -7.24
C SER A 72 -11.97 -3.20 -6.80
N LYS A 73 -11.68 -4.42 -7.26
CA LYS A 73 -12.38 -5.63 -6.82
C LYS A 73 -12.07 -6.03 -5.38
N LEU A 74 -10.81 -5.94 -4.94
CA LEU A 74 -10.46 -6.18 -3.53
C LEU A 74 -11.20 -5.22 -2.59
N LYS A 75 -11.26 -3.92 -2.93
CA LYS A 75 -12.03 -2.91 -2.19
C LYS A 75 -13.54 -3.18 -2.25
N HIS A 76 -14.05 -3.65 -3.39
CA HIS A 76 -15.44 -4.04 -3.53
C HIS A 76 -15.79 -5.22 -2.62
N ILE A 77 -14.98 -6.30 -2.58
CA ILE A 77 -15.17 -7.45 -1.69
C ILE A 77 -15.30 -6.97 -0.23
N LYS A 78 -14.39 -6.10 0.21
CA LYS A 78 -14.47 -5.53 1.56
C LYS A 78 -15.82 -4.86 1.82
N THR A 79 -16.23 -3.99 0.91
CA THR A 79 -17.47 -3.21 1.05
C THR A 79 -18.69 -4.13 1.05
N SER A 80 -18.68 -5.12 0.14
CA SER A 80 -19.73 -6.11 -0.04
C SER A 80 -19.91 -7.03 1.17
N LEU A 81 -18.82 -7.44 1.82
CA LEU A 81 -18.90 -8.31 3.00
C LEU A 81 -19.39 -7.57 4.26
N GLY A 82 -19.26 -6.24 4.32
CA GLY A 82 -19.78 -5.42 5.42
C GLY A 82 -19.37 -5.93 6.80
N ASN A 83 -20.35 -6.33 7.62
CA ASN A 83 -20.13 -6.83 8.98
C ASN A 83 -19.41 -8.18 9.05
N LEU A 84 -19.34 -8.93 7.94
CA LEU A 84 -18.56 -10.16 7.84
C LEU A 84 -17.06 -9.89 7.67
N TRP A 85 -16.68 -8.64 7.38
CA TRP A 85 -15.28 -8.29 7.17
C TRP A 85 -14.46 -8.39 8.48
N PRO A 86 -13.31 -9.08 8.45
CA PRO A 86 -12.41 -9.14 9.60
C PRO A 86 -11.83 -7.75 9.91
N LYS A 87 -12.11 -7.23 11.12
CA LYS A 87 -11.57 -5.95 11.60
C LYS A 87 -10.04 -5.91 11.66
N THR A 88 -9.39 -7.07 11.70
CA THR A 88 -7.93 -7.21 11.73
C THR A 88 -7.28 -6.97 10.37
N ILE A 89 -8.04 -7.04 9.27
CA ILE A 89 -7.54 -6.77 7.92
C ILE A 89 -7.80 -5.31 7.58
N THR A 90 -6.71 -4.54 7.52
CA THR A 90 -6.72 -3.08 7.26
C THR A 90 -6.07 -2.69 5.93
N CYS A 91 -5.25 -3.57 5.37
CA CYS A 91 -4.54 -3.39 4.12
C CYS A 91 -4.43 -4.72 3.35
N PHE A 92 -3.94 -4.64 2.12
CA PHE A 92 -3.59 -5.78 1.27
C PHE A 92 -2.27 -5.48 0.55
N VAL A 93 -1.53 -6.52 0.18
CA VAL A 93 -0.29 -6.38 -0.61
C VAL A 93 -0.66 -5.93 -2.02
N ARG A 94 -0.15 -4.78 -2.42
CA ARG A 94 -0.32 -4.20 -3.75
C ARG A 94 0.78 -4.66 -4.71
N ASP A 95 2.03 -4.67 -4.24
CA ASP A 95 3.20 -4.92 -5.08
C ASP A 95 4.35 -5.46 -4.22
N ALA A 96 5.29 -6.15 -4.85
CA ALA A 96 6.53 -6.61 -4.22
C ALA A 96 7.67 -6.65 -5.24
N PHE A 97 8.80 -6.01 -4.93
CA PHE A 97 9.92 -5.93 -5.87
C PHE A 97 11.26 -5.78 -5.16
N ASP A 98 12.33 -6.07 -5.90
CA ASP A 98 13.69 -5.97 -5.40
C ASP A 98 14.38 -4.70 -5.92
N VAL A 99 15.18 -4.07 -5.05
CA VAL A 99 16.03 -2.91 -5.36
C VAL A 99 17.42 -3.19 -4.82
N GLY A 100 18.35 -3.56 -5.70
CA GLY A 100 19.69 -3.98 -5.30
C GLY A 100 19.62 -5.19 -4.36
N SER A 101 20.12 -5.03 -3.14
CA SER A 101 20.11 -6.07 -2.10
C SER A 101 18.90 -5.98 -1.15
N TYR A 102 17.90 -5.16 -1.48
CA TYR A 102 16.70 -4.98 -0.66
C TYR A 102 15.48 -5.56 -1.33
N HIS A 103 14.61 -6.13 -0.53
CA HIS A 103 13.28 -6.53 -0.94
C HIS A 103 12.25 -5.56 -0.37
N ILE A 104 11.29 -5.13 -1.18
CA ILE A 104 10.28 -4.16 -0.81
C ILE A 104 8.90 -4.77 -0.99
N ASN A 105 8.12 -4.80 0.08
CA ASN A 105 6.69 -5.11 0.04
C ASN A 105 5.89 -3.83 0.13
N VAL A 106 4.86 -3.70 -0.70
CA VAL A 106 3.97 -2.55 -0.72
C VAL A 106 2.59 -2.95 -0.29
N ASP A 107 2.11 -2.34 0.78
CA ASP A 107 0.76 -2.51 1.29
C ASP A 107 -0.07 -1.27 0.95
N GLU A 108 -1.29 -1.49 0.44
CA GLU A 108 -2.29 -0.45 0.27
C GLU A 108 -3.38 -0.61 1.34
N TYR A 109 -3.68 0.47 2.05
CA TYR A 109 -4.73 0.46 3.06
C TYR A 109 -6.10 0.58 2.40
N PHE A 110 -7.07 -0.22 2.87
CA PHE A 110 -8.44 -0.14 2.34
C PHE A 110 -9.09 1.22 2.60
N HIS A 111 -8.68 1.89 3.68
CA HIS A 111 -9.14 3.22 4.10
C HIS A 111 -7.94 3.94 4.73
N PRO A 112 -7.89 5.29 4.68
CA PRO A 112 -6.91 6.04 5.43
C PRO A 112 -6.85 5.57 6.88
N THR A 113 -5.66 5.26 7.37
CA THR A 113 -5.44 4.71 8.72
C THR A 113 -4.58 5.68 9.52
N PRO A 114 -4.87 5.96 10.81
CA PRO A 114 -4.03 6.84 11.60
C PRO A 114 -2.57 6.36 11.65
N PHE A 115 -1.64 7.28 11.47
CA PHE A 115 -0.20 7.02 11.57
C PHE A 115 0.20 6.82 13.04
N TYR A 116 -0.25 7.72 13.92
CA TYR A 116 -0.08 7.61 15.37
C TYR A 116 -1.43 7.35 16.04
N GLN A 117 -1.45 6.46 17.04
CA GLN A 117 -2.67 6.16 17.80
C GLN A 117 -3.30 7.41 18.46
N ASN A 118 -2.47 8.38 18.85
CA ASN A 118 -2.89 9.60 19.54
C ASN A 118 -3.06 10.82 18.61
N ASN A 119 -2.88 10.66 17.29
CA ASN A 119 -3.07 11.73 16.33
C ASN A 119 -3.98 11.23 15.18
N PRO A 120 -5.28 11.53 15.22
CA PRO A 120 -6.23 11.08 14.21
C PRO A 120 -6.13 11.87 12.89
N PHE A 121 -5.31 12.93 12.83
CA PHE A 121 -5.24 13.80 11.67
C PHE A 121 -4.13 13.40 10.69
N LEU A 122 -3.06 12.76 11.17
CA LEU A 122 -2.03 12.22 10.29
C LEU A 122 -2.39 10.78 9.91
N MET A 123 -2.71 10.59 8.64
CA MET A 123 -3.20 9.33 8.10
C MET A 123 -2.19 8.75 7.12
N LYS A 124 -2.16 7.43 6.99
CA LYS A 124 -1.38 6.69 5.98
C LYS A 124 -2.31 5.95 5.02
N LEU A 125 -1.94 5.96 3.74
CA LEU A 125 -2.67 5.31 2.64
C LEU A 125 -1.90 4.13 2.04
N TYR A 126 -0.57 4.23 2.03
CA TYR A 126 0.34 3.20 1.53
C TYR A 126 1.47 2.97 2.53
N GLN A 127 2.07 1.79 2.48
CA GLN A 127 3.29 1.47 3.23
C GLN A 127 4.24 0.66 2.34
N TRP A 128 5.50 1.11 2.21
CA TRP A 128 6.57 0.31 1.64
C TRP A 128 7.46 -0.19 2.76
N SER A 129 7.49 -1.50 2.98
CA SER A 129 8.33 -2.15 3.99
C SER A 129 9.61 -2.65 3.32
N VAL A 130 10.77 -2.11 3.72
CA VAL A 130 12.06 -2.44 3.11
C VAL A 130 12.83 -3.43 3.98
N TYR A 131 13.20 -4.56 3.40
CA TYR A 131 13.90 -5.66 4.06
C TYR A 131 15.29 -5.86 3.46
N ASP A 132 16.28 -6.17 4.30
CA ASP A 132 17.61 -6.58 3.85
C ASP A 132 17.64 -8.03 3.34
N VAL A 133 18.81 -8.49 2.89
CA VAL A 133 19.05 -9.87 2.41
C VAL A 133 18.71 -10.95 3.44
N ASN A 134 18.69 -10.63 4.73
CA ASN A 134 18.33 -11.53 5.82
C ASN A 134 16.84 -11.41 6.20
N ARG A 135 16.03 -10.72 5.39
CA ARG A 135 14.61 -10.41 5.63
C ARG A 135 14.39 -9.60 6.91
N LYS A 136 15.39 -8.86 7.38
CA LYS A 136 15.25 -7.94 8.51
C LYS A 136 14.72 -6.60 8.01
N LEU A 137 13.67 -6.09 8.66
CA LEU A 137 13.09 -4.78 8.35
C LEU A 137 14.12 -3.67 8.64
N VAL A 138 14.43 -2.87 7.61
CA VAL A 138 15.40 -1.78 7.64
C VAL A 138 14.72 -0.44 7.88
N CYS A 139 13.64 -0.16 7.14
CA CYS A 139 12.84 1.06 7.23
C CYS A 139 11.46 0.84 6.59
N CYS A 140 10.54 1.76 6.87
CA CYS A 140 9.25 1.83 6.17
C CYS A 140 9.04 3.21 5.57
N TYR A 141 8.50 3.27 4.37
CA TYR A 141 7.96 4.50 3.78
C TYR A 141 6.43 4.49 3.87
N PHE A 142 5.84 5.67 3.95
CA PHE A 142 4.40 5.84 4.00
C PHE A 142 3.96 6.98 3.09
N LEU A 143 2.89 6.75 2.31
CA LEU A 143 2.14 7.89 1.79
C LEU A 143 1.28 8.40 2.93
N GLU A 144 1.61 9.59 3.41
CA GLU A 144 0.94 10.27 4.50
C GLU A 144 0.06 11.40 3.97
N THR A 145 -1.07 11.61 4.63
CA THR A 145 -1.91 12.79 4.41
C THR A 145 -2.37 13.38 5.73
N THR A 146 -2.56 14.70 5.74
CA THR A 146 -3.16 15.41 6.88
C THR A 146 -4.64 15.67 6.62
N GLN A 147 -5.51 15.16 7.48
CA GLN A 147 -6.97 15.37 7.44
C GLN A 147 -7.41 16.36 8.53
N LEU A 148 -6.93 17.60 8.47
CA LEU A 148 -7.35 18.64 9.38
C LEU A 148 -8.67 19.29 8.91
N PRO A 149 -9.64 19.55 9.81
CA PRO A 149 -10.85 20.28 9.45
C PRO A 149 -10.49 21.65 8.85
N ASN A 150 -11.10 21.99 7.71
CA ASN A 150 -10.92 23.26 7.00
C ASN A 150 -9.51 23.52 6.41
N HIS A 151 -8.66 22.50 6.33
CA HIS A 151 -7.39 22.60 5.61
C HIS A 151 -7.42 21.70 4.38
N PRO A 152 -6.82 22.13 3.25
CA PRO A 152 -6.66 21.25 2.11
C PRO A 152 -5.80 20.04 2.51
N GLU A 153 -6.14 18.87 1.99
CA GLU A 153 -5.31 17.68 2.16
C GLU A 153 -3.90 17.96 1.61
N TYR A 154 -2.91 17.40 2.28
CA TYR A 154 -1.51 17.55 1.90
C TYR A 154 -0.82 16.19 2.00
N TYR A 155 -0.25 15.76 0.88
CA TYR A 155 0.35 14.45 0.71
C TYR A 155 1.87 14.52 0.78
N VAL A 156 2.48 13.59 1.53
CA VAL A 156 3.94 13.50 1.69
C VAL A 156 4.38 12.04 1.73
N LEU A 157 5.54 11.74 1.16
CA LEU A 157 6.24 10.48 1.39
C LEU A 157 7.07 10.60 2.67
N GLY A 158 6.59 9.99 3.75
CA GLY A 158 7.34 9.86 5.00
C GLY A 158 8.21 8.60 5.00
N LYS A 159 9.29 8.61 5.77
CA LYS A 159 10.22 7.50 6.00
C LYS A 159 10.48 7.34 7.48
N THR A 160 10.31 6.13 7.98
CA THR A 160 10.63 5.75 9.35
C THR A 160 11.83 4.82 9.39
N ARG A 161 12.78 5.11 10.27
CA ARG A 161 13.95 4.25 10.54
C ARG A 161 14.29 4.40 12.01
N LEU A 162 14.43 3.31 12.76
CA LEU A 162 14.94 3.28 14.15
C LEU A 162 14.75 4.61 14.95
N ASN A 163 13.55 4.84 15.48
CA ASN A 163 13.18 6.03 16.27
C ASN A 163 13.18 7.38 15.53
N THR A 164 13.42 7.42 14.23
CA THR A 164 13.27 8.61 13.40
C THR A 164 12.07 8.50 12.46
N HIS A 165 11.45 9.64 12.20
CA HIS A 165 10.46 9.83 11.16
C HIS A 165 10.81 11.09 10.37
N SER A 166 11.04 10.95 9.07
CA SER A 166 11.49 12.00 8.17
C SER A 166 10.56 12.16 6.98
N GLN A 167 10.34 13.39 6.52
CA GLN A 167 9.65 13.67 5.26
C GLN A 167 10.64 13.68 4.10
N ILE A 168 10.44 12.82 3.12
CA ILE A 168 11.34 12.65 1.97
C ILE A 168 10.85 13.43 0.76
N TYR A 169 9.57 13.31 0.39
CA TYR A 169 9.00 14.00 -0.77
C TYR A 169 7.66 14.66 -0.45
N PRO A 170 7.53 16.00 -0.58
CA PRO A 170 6.24 16.67 -0.54
C PRO A 170 5.54 16.59 -1.90
N TYR A 171 4.33 16.02 -1.94
CA TYR A 171 3.50 15.93 -3.15
C TYR A 171 2.49 17.06 -3.28
N GLY A 172 2.20 17.78 -2.19
CA GLY A 172 1.25 18.89 -2.20
C GLY A 172 -0.20 18.42 -2.06
N SER A 173 -1.13 19.13 -2.69
CA SER A 173 -2.58 18.93 -2.54
C SER A 173 -3.18 17.87 -3.46
N THR A 174 -2.35 17.20 -4.27
CA THR A 174 -2.80 16.16 -5.19
C THR A 174 -2.22 14.84 -4.73
N ILE A 175 -3.08 13.81 -4.66
CA ILE A 175 -2.60 12.45 -4.38
C ILE A 175 -1.64 12.04 -5.50
N PRO A 176 -0.40 11.63 -5.18
CA PRO A 176 0.55 11.22 -6.19
C PRO A 176 0.11 9.91 -6.85
N ASP A 177 0.49 9.74 -8.11
CA ASP A 177 0.38 8.45 -8.80
C ASP A 177 1.21 7.38 -8.10
N TYR A 178 0.73 6.13 -8.11
CA TYR A 178 1.41 5.01 -7.47
C TYR A 178 2.82 4.78 -8.03
N TYR A 179 2.97 4.77 -9.35
CA TYR A 179 4.25 4.49 -9.99
C TYR A 179 5.23 5.65 -9.79
N GLN A 180 4.73 6.89 -9.69
CA GLN A 180 5.53 8.02 -9.25
C GLN A 180 6.10 7.78 -7.83
N MET A 181 5.26 7.43 -6.86
CA MET A 181 5.71 7.12 -5.49
C MET A 181 6.70 5.95 -5.45
N ARG A 182 6.43 4.88 -6.21
CA ARG A 182 7.31 3.71 -6.34
C ARG A 182 8.70 4.13 -6.79
N MET A 183 8.80 4.98 -7.81
CA MET A 183 10.08 5.48 -8.30
C MET A 183 10.80 6.37 -7.29
N ASP A 184 10.07 7.17 -6.52
CA ASP A 184 10.65 8.02 -5.47
C ASP A 184 11.21 7.19 -4.31
N VAL A 185 10.53 6.11 -3.90
CA VAL A 185 11.05 5.11 -2.95
C VAL A 185 12.32 4.45 -3.50
N ILE A 186 12.32 4.00 -4.76
CA ILE A 186 13.49 3.38 -5.40
C ILE A 186 14.68 4.33 -5.42
N LYS A 187 14.47 5.62 -5.77
CA LYS A 187 15.54 6.63 -5.76
C LYS A 187 16.12 6.81 -4.36
N ASP A 188 15.29 6.95 -3.33
CA ASP A 188 15.76 7.13 -1.96
C ASP A 188 16.51 5.89 -1.43
N VAL A 189 16.02 4.68 -1.72
CA VAL A 189 16.70 3.42 -1.37
C VAL A 189 18.08 3.32 -2.03
N ASN A 190 18.20 3.79 -3.27
CA ASN A 190 19.48 3.86 -4.00
C ASN A 190 20.39 5.03 -3.57
N GLY A 191 19.99 5.83 -2.57
CA GLY A 191 20.76 7.00 -2.12
C GLY A 191 20.73 8.18 -3.11
N GLN A 192 19.77 8.17 -4.03
CA GLN A 192 19.53 9.22 -5.04
C GLN A 192 18.31 10.08 -4.68
N GLY A 193 17.70 9.85 -3.53
CA GLY A 193 16.59 10.64 -3.01
C GLY A 193 17.04 12.04 -2.55
N PRO A 194 16.10 12.98 -2.40
CA PRO A 194 16.34 14.29 -1.81
C PRO A 194 16.77 14.11 -0.35
N GLN A 195 17.49 15.12 0.15
CA GLN A 195 17.71 15.20 1.59
C GLN A 195 16.37 15.41 2.30
N PRO A 196 16.15 14.77 3.46
CA PRO A 196 14.92 14.95 4.21
C PRO A 196 14.63 16.42 4.49
N VAL A 197 13.39 16.85 4.26
CA VAL A 197 12.96 18.24 4.51
C VAL A 197 12.78 18.49 6.01
N VAL A 198 12.27 17.49 6.72
CA VAL A 198 12.05 17.52 8.18
C VAL A 198 12.39 16.16 8.74
N THR A 199 13.08 16.11 9.89
CA THR A 199 13.32 14.86 10.64
C THR A 199 12.91 15.01 12.10
N LEU A 200 12.04 14.12 12.54
CA LEU A 200 11.62 13.94 13.93
C LEU A 200 12.43 12.81 14.55
N THR A 201 13.04 13.06 15.71
CA THR A 201 13.75 12.02 16.48
C THR A 201 13.04 11.78 17.80
N ARG A 202 12.73 10.52 18.11
CA ARG A 202 12.11 10.14 19.38
C ARG A 202 13.19 9.88 20.43
N ASN A 203 13.39 10.83 21.34
CA ASN A 203 14.17 10.63 22.56
C ASN A 203 13.26 10.06 23.66
N ARG A 204 13.81 9.28 24.61
CA ARG A 204 13.04 8.54 25.64
C ARG A 204 12.06 9.39 26.48
N HIS A 205 12.08 10.71 26.36
CA HIS A 205 11.21 11.63 27.09
C HIS A 205 10.52 12.74 26.26
N ASN A 206 10.79 12.94 24.96
CA ASN A 206 10.09 13.91 24.09
C ASN A 206 10.41 13.72 22.59
N MET A 207 9.54 14.23 21.71
CA MET A 207 9.76 14.31 20.25
C MET A 207 10.41 15.67 19.92
N GLU A 208 11.61 15.68 19.35
CA GLU A 208 12.32 16.91 18.93
C GLU A 208 12.31 17.02 17.40
N MET A 209 11.98 18.21 16.87
CA MET A 209 11.99 18.52 15.43
C MET A 209 13.34 19.12 15.05
N ASN A 210 14.04 18.51 14.09
CA ASN A 210 15.24 19.08 13.48
C ASN A 210 14.93 19.47 12.03
N PHE A 211 15.23 20.72 11.68
CA PHE A 211 15.22 21.23 10.31
C PHE A 211 16.64 21.16 9.76
N ASN A 212 16.78 20.62 8.55
CA ASN A 212 18.05 20.58 7.83
C ASN A 212 18.34 21.93 7.14
#